data_AF-A0A087V0H8-F1
#
_entry.id   AF-A0A087V0H8-F1
#
_cell.length_a   1.000
_cell.length_b   1.000
_cell.length_c   1.000
_cell.angle_alpha   90.00
_cell.angle_beta   90.00
_cell.angle_gamma   90.00
#
_symmetry.space_group_name_H-M   'P 1'
#
loop_
_entity.id
_entity.type
_entity.pdbx_description
1 polymer ?
#
loop_
_entity_poly.entity_id
_entity_poly.type
_entity_poly.pdbx_seq_one_letter_code
_entity_poly.pdbx_strand_id
1 'polypeptide(L)' 'MSPIESQAGIFTNRVQMFGPDKLAQNLKDEKWDYVKVVCTQPFNKSTSYGLTYIKFYSPSEKLEEQPKK' A
#
# COMPACT_ATOMS: atom_id res chain seq x y z
N MET A 1 10.60 -4.26 -6.37
CA MET A 1 11.94 -4.86 -6.49
C MET A 1 12.33 -4.83 -7.96
N SER A 2 13.53 -4.39 -8.26
CA SER A 2 14.10 -4.58 -9.60
C SER A 2 14.34 -6.08 -9.87
N PRO A 3 14.52 -6.49 -11.13
CA PRO A 3 14.84 -7.89 -11.45
C PRO A 3 16.10 -8.39 -10.73
N ILE A 4 17.14 -7.54 -10.64
CA ILE A 4 18.40 -7.84 -9.95
C ILE A 4 18.15 -8.02 -8.45
N GLU A 5 17.40 -7.12 -7.82
CA GLU A 5 17.06 -7.22 -6.39
C GLU A 5 16.26 -8.50 -6.09
N SER A 6 15.34 -8.85 -6.98
CA SER A 6 14.47 -10.03 -6.83
C SER A 6 15.25 -11.34 -6.92
N GLN A 7 16.21 -11.43 -7.83
CA GLN A 7 17.09 -12.60 -7.99
C GLN A 7 18.09 -12.73 -6.85
N ALA A 8 18.64 -11.61 -6.37
CA ALA A 8 19.58 -11.59 -5.26
C ALA A 8 18.92 -11.73 -3.87
N GLY A 9 17.58 -11.66 -3.80
CA GLY A 9 16.84 -11.79 -2.54
C GLY A 9 17.06 -10.63 -1.57
N ILE A 10 17.41 -9.45 -2.08
CA ILE A 10 17.69 -8.26 -1.27
C ILE A 10 16.45 -7.36 -1.16
N PHE A 11 16.36 -6.60 -0.06
CA PHE A 11 15.26 -5.64 0.19
C PHE A 11 13.84 -6.24 0.20
N THR A 12 13.70 -7.51 0.63
CA THR A 12 12.43 -8.24 0.67
C THR A 12 11.37 -7.63 1.60
N ASN A 13 11.80 -6.96 2.67
CA ASN A 13 10.92 -6.35 3.69
C ASN A 13 10.77 -4.82 3.55
N ARG A 14 11.00 -4.28 2.35
CA ARG A 14 10.90 -2.84 2.12
C ARG A 14 9.47 -2.33 2.32
N VAL A 15 9.33 -1.28 3.12
CA VAL A 15 8.06 -0.55 3.31
C VAL A 15 7.97 0.60 2.32
N GLN A 16 6.80 0.80 1.73
CA GLN A 16 6.51 1.92 0.85
C GLN A 16 5.19 2.58 1.23
N MET A 17 5.21 3.91 1.35
CA MET A 17 4.03 4.73 1.59
C MET A 17 3.51 5.31 0.27
N PHE A 18 2.19 5.25 0.07
CA PHE A 18 1.50 5.81 -1.08
C PHE A 18 0.68 7.01 -0.60
N GLY A 19 1.13 8.22 -0.95
CA GLY A 19 0.38 9.45 -0.74
C GLY A 19 -0.72 9.63 -1.80
N PRO A 20 -1.61 10.63 -1.63
CA PRO A 20 -2.67 10.92 -2.59
C PRO A 20 -2.18 11.22 -4.02
N ASP A 21 -0.94 11.67 -4.14
CA ASP A 21 -0.23 11.92 -5.41
C ASP A 21 0.08 10.62 -6.19
N LYS A 22 0.26 9.50 -5.47
CA LYS A 22 0.58 8.19 -6.04
C LYS A 22 -0.65 7.31 -6.24
N LEU A 23 -1.82 7.77 -5.81
CA LEU A 23 -3.09 7.10 -6.07
C LEU A 23 -3.69 7.57 -7.39
N ALA A 24 -4.51 6.72 -8.00
CA ALA A 24 -5.20 7.06 -9.22
C ALA A 24 -6.17 8.24 -8.97
N GLN A 25 -5.97 9.34 -9.70
CA GLN A 25 -6.68 10.59 -9.47
C GLN A 25 -8.21 10.47 -9.57
N ASN A 26 -8.70 9.51 -10.34
CA ASN A 26 -10.13 9.31 -10.55
C ASN A 26 -10.80 8.48 -9.44
N LEU A 27 -10.03 7.71 -8.66
CA LEU A 27 -10.58 6.82 -7.62
C LEU A 27 -10.32 7.32 -6.20
N LYS A 28 -9.42 8.31 -6.02
CA LYS A 28 -8.98 8.78 -4.70
C LYS A 28 -10.08 9.46 -3.89
N ASP A 29 -11.08 10.05 -4.54
CA ASP A 29 -12.16 10.81 -3.90
C ASP A 29 -13.43 9.97 -3.70
N GLU A 30 -13.43 8.73 -4.20
CA GLU A 30 -14.56 7.80 -4.06
C GLU A 30 -14.43 6.94 -2.79
N LYS A 31 -15.57 6.43 -2.31
CA LYS A 31 -15.64 5.52 -1.16
C LYS A 31 -15.62 4.08 -1.65
N TRP A 32 -14.80 3.24 -1.00
CA TRP A 32 -14.60 1.85 -1.37
C TRP A 32 -14.77 0.94 -0.16
N ASP A 33 -15.61 -0.09 -0.29
CA ASP A 33 -15.80 -1.11 0.75
C ASP A 33 -14.92 -2.34 0.53
N TYR A 34 -14.49 -2.58 -0.72
CA TYR A 34 -13.66 -3.71 -1.10
C TYR A 34 -12.32 -3.25 -1.66
N VAL A 35 -11.25 -3.88 -1.18
CA VAL A 35 -9.89 -3.64 -1.67
C VAL A 35 -9.27 -4.95 -2.12
N LYS A 36 -8.84 -4.99 -3.39
CA LYS A 36 -8.08 -6.11 -3.95
C LYS A 36 -6.62 -5.74 -4.04
N VAL A 37 -5.77 -6.53 -3.39
CA VAL A 37 -4.32 -6.36 -3.43
C VAL A 37 -3.71 -7.49 -4.27
N VAL A 38 -3.03 -7.14 -5.36
CA VAL A 38 -2.37 -8.11 -6.24
C VAL A 38 -0.86 -7.98 -6.07
N CYS A 39 -0.23 -9.05 -5.58
CA CYS A 39 1.22 -9.14 -5.49
C CYS A 39 1.73 -9.99 -6.65
N THR A 40 2.71 -9.49 -7.39
CA THR A 40 3.32 -10.22 -8.51
C THR A 40 4.82 -10.20 -8.38
N GLN A 41 5.45 -11.38 -8.32
CA GLN A 41 6.90 -11.53 -8.36
C GLN A 41 7.28 -12.52 -9.49
N PRO A 42 7.58 -12.02 -10.70
CA PRO A 42 7.86 -12.89 -11.84
C PRO A 42 9.33 -13.37 -11.89
N PHE A 43 10.23 -12.69 -11.19
CA PHE A 43 11.68 -12.87 -11.35
C PHE A 43 12.30 -13.86 -10.35
N ASN A 44 11.58 -14.22 -9.29
CA ASN A 44 12.00 -15.23 -8.33
C ASN A 44 10.83 -16.17 -8.04
N LYS A 45 10.88 -17.37 -8.64
CA LYS A 45 9.86 -18.42 -8.49
C LYS A 45 10.16 -19.40 -7.35
N SER A 46 11.38 -19.36 -6.80
CA SER A 46 11.86 -20.35 -5.84
C SER A 46 11.49 -20.00 -4.40
N THR A 47 11.23 -18.73 -4.12
CA THR A 47 10.91 -18.23 -2.78
C THR A 47 9.46 -17.77 -2.70
N SER A 48 8.76 -18.15 -1.62
CA SER A 48 7.43 -17.62 -1.33
C SER A 48 7.49 -16.11 -1.14
N TYR A 49 6.56 -15.39 -1.76
CA TYR A 49 6.46 -13.94 -1.64
C TYR A 49 5.07 -13.54 -1.14
N GLY A 50 4.97 -12.36 -0.54
CA GLY A 50 3.74 -11.84 0.02
C GLY A 50 3.94 -10.46 0.63
N LEU A 51 2.96 -10.02 1.42
CA LEU A 51 3.03 -8.78 2.17
C LEU A 51 3.15 -9.09 3.65
N THR A 52 4.02 -8.35 4.33
CA THR A 52 4.12 -8.40 5.80
C THR A 52 2.93 -7.71 6.44
N TYR A 53 2.55 -6.53 5.94
CA TYR A 53 1.36 -5.80 6.39
C TYR A 53 0.89 -4.83 5.31
N ILE A 54 -0.38 -4.41 5.43
CA ILE A 54 -0.95 -3.30 4.67
C ILE A 54 -1.78 -2.45 5.63
N LYS A 55 -1.65 -1.12 5.53
CA LYS A 55 -2.40 -0.18 6.36
C LYS A 55 -3.02 0.89 5.48
N PHE A 56 -4.32 1.05 5.61
CA PHE A 56 -5.08 2.12 4.95
C PHE A 56 -5.25 3.29 5.91
N TYR A 57 -5.15 4.49 5.36
CA TYR A 57 -5.40 5.74 6.07
C TYR A 57 -6.59 6.39 5.39
N SER A 58 -7.70 6.53 6.11
CA SER A 58 -8.77 7.41 5.67
C SER A 58 -8.33 8.85 5.86
N PRO A 59 -8.75 9.79 4.99
CA PRO A 59 -8.69 11.20 5.31
C PRO A 59 -9.31 11.39 6.69
N SER A 60 -8.64 12.13 7.58
CA SER A 60 -9.23 12.46 8.87
C SER A 60 -10.58 13.10 8.57
N GLU A 61 -11.67 12.42 8.98
CA GLU A 61 -12.93 13.10 9.20
C GLU A 61 -12.55 14.34 10.01
N LYS A 62 -12.92 15.53 9.52
CA LYS A 62 -12.73 16.75 10.31
C LYS A 62 -13.27 16.41 11.68
N LEU A 63 -12.39 16.29 12.67
CA LEU A 63 -12.78 16.22 14.05
C LEU A 63 -13.56 17.50 14.24
N GLU A 64 -14.90 17.41 14.21
CA GLU A 64 -15.74 18.48 14.70
C GLU A 64 -15.23 18.74 16.10
N GLU A 65 -14.66 19.93 16.31
CA GLU A 65 -14.28 20.41 17.62
C GLU A 65 -15.52 20.35 18.49
N GLN A 66 -15.65 19.28 19.27
CA GLN A 66 -16.64 19.22 20.32
C GLN A 66 -16.31 20.38 21.28
N PRO A 67 -17.25 21.31 21.53
CA PRO A 67 -16.99 22.42 22.43
C PRO A 67 -16.71 21.83 23.81
N LYS A 68 -15.49 22.10 24.33
CA LYS A 68 -15.14 21.80 25.72
C LYS A 68 -16.16 22.52 26.61
N LYS A 69 -16.97 21.72 27.28
CA LYS A 69 -17.94 22.15 28.29
C LYS A 69 -17.24 22.43 29.61
#